data_AF-A0A0F6QW29-F1
#
_entry.id   AF-A0A0F6QW29-F1
#
_cell.length_a   1.000
_cell.length_b   1.000
_cell.length_c   1.000
_cell.angle_alpha   90.00
_cell.angle_beta   90.00
_cell.angle_gamma   90.00
#
_symmetry.space_group_name_H-M   'P 1'
#
loop_
_entity.id
_entity.type
_entity.pdbx_description
1 polymer ?
#
loop_
_entity_poly.entity_id
_entity_poly.type
_entity_poly.pdbx_seq_one_letter_code
_entity_poly.pdbx_strand_id
1 'polypeptide(L)'
;MALHQSLLDLTELAPRCQSAEMARGLLEESQQLLRNALMHNADETELAAWFSRLITDIVRSPGVASQARLTGAVARGDGIPSLAIEWIGEDTELEMLLASAGLEAHPVEEDIATRADAGLPLGQGGEDALLEEALKQRPPSLQLHDGLPDRNAEVSIKDMLLSPVIAIARWAAPAPRPTADRLAIGVERELLSKAEADALTLCWETGLALELRKWHSGVGDHPSTLSDLPPLDRTAYGSACRTVSETFAAITQRQK
;
A
#
# COMPACT_ATOMS: atom_id res chain seq x y z
N MET A 1 -14.22 8.10 10.47
CA MET A 1 -15.04 8.01 11.72
C MET A 1 -14.05 7.94 12.89
N ALA A 2 -14.46 8.02 14.16
CA ALA A 2 -13.49 7.73 15.22
C ALA A 2 -13.18 6.22 15.22
N LEU A 3 -11.89 5.83 15.27
CA LEU A 3 -11.49 4.44 15.42
C LEU A 3 -12.12 3.82 16.67
N HIS A 4 -12.46 2.53 16.60
CA HIS A 4 -13.02 1.80 17.74
C HIS A 4 -12.01 1.74 18.90
N GLN A 5 -12.49 1.77 20.15
CA GLN A 5 -11.64 1.86 21.35
C GLN A 5 -10.55 0.77 21.40
N SER A 6 -10.87 -0.46 21.00
CA SER A 6 -9.89 -1.56 20.97
C SER A 6 -8.68 -1.29 20.06
N LEU A 7 -8.87 -0.58 18.95
CA LEU A 7 -7.78 -0.19 18.04
C LEU A 7 -6.90 0.88 18.71
N LEU A 8 -7.53 1.81 19.45
CA LEU A 8 -6.83 2.85 20.20
C LEU A 8 -6.02 2.24 21.35
N ASP A 9 -6.61 1.34 22.12
CA ASP A 9 -5.95 0.64 23.24
C ASP A 9 -4.70 -0.10 22.75
N LEU A 10 -4.79 -0.81 21.62
CA LEU A 10 -3.63 -1.51 21.04
C LEU A 10 -2.52 -0.54 20.59
N THR A 11 -2.91 0.63 20.05
CA THR A 11 -1.97 1.69 19.65
C THR A 11 -1.21 2.26 20.86
N GLU A 12 -1.86 2.38 22.01
CA GLU A 12 -1.21 2.84 23.24
C GLU A 12 -0.21 1.82 23.80
N LEU A 13 -0.46 0.53 23.58
CA LEU A 13 0.40 -0.57 24.03
C LEU A 13 1.61 -0.79 23.12
N ALA A 14 1.44 -0.63 21.80
CA ALA A 14 2.49 -0.87 20.79
C ALA A 14 3.87 -0.28 21.14
N PRO A 15 4.02 1.03 21.43
CA PRO A 15 5.34 1.62 21.71
C PRO A 15 5.93 1.19 23.07
N ARG A 16 5.13 0.54 23.92
CA ARG A 16 5.51 0.10 25.28
C ARG A 16 5.82 -1.38 25.36
N CYS A 17 5.84 -2.07 24.23
CA CYS A 17 6.20 -3.48 24.18
C CYS A 17 7.61 -3.71 24.77
N GLN A 18 7.74 -4.69 25.66
CA GLN A 18 8.99 -4.96 26.41
C GLN A 18 9.68 -6.27 26.00
N SER A 19 9.07 -7.09 25.16
CA SER A 19 9.68 -8.34 24.67
C SER A 19 9.15 -8.73 23.29
N ALA A 20 9.90 -9.56 22.56
CA ALA A 20 9.50 -10.07 21.25
C ALA A 20 8.18 -10.87 21.31
N GLU A 21 7.91 -11.59 22.40
CA GLU A 21 6.65 -12.33 22.58
C GLU A 21 5.45 -11.40 22.72
N MET A 22 5.61 -10.29 23.44
CA MET A 22 4.57 -9.27 23.55
C MET A 22 4.35 -8.60 22.18
N ALA A 23 5.42 -8.31 21.43
CA ALA A 23 5.31 -7.76 20.09
C ALA A 23 4.52 -8.71 19.17
N ARG A 24 4.87 -10.00 19.16
CA ARG A 24 4.15 -11.03 18.39
C ARG A 24 2.66 -11.06 18.74
N GLY A 25 2.33 -11.06 20.04
CA GLY A 25 0.93 -11.05 20.49
C GLY A 25 0.15 -9.83 20.00
N LEU A 26 0.75 -8.63 20.06
CA LEU A 26 0.12 -7.41 19.54
C LEU A 26 -0.07 -7.45 18.02
N LEU A 27 0.90 -8.02 17.27
CA LEU A 27 0.80 -8.20 15.82
C LEU A 27 -0.34 -9.16 15.45
N GLU A 28 -0.49 -10.27 16.18
CA GLU A 28 -1.59 -11.22 15.98
C GLU A 28 -2.96 -10.60 16.32
N GLU A 29 -3.05 -9.89 17.45
CA GLU A 29 -4.27 -9.22 17.88
C GLU A 29 -4.67 -8.10 16.90
N SER A 30 -3.71 -7.37 16.36
CA SER A 30 -3.98 -6.30 15.39
C SER A 30 -4.69 -6.79 14.14
N GLN A 31 -4.27 -7.94 13.61
CA GLN A 31 -4.91 -8.59 12.46
C GLN A 31 -6.33 -9.01 12.82
N GLN A 32 -6.57 -9.54 14.02
CA GLN A 32 -7.92 -9.90 14.44
C GLN A 32 -8.83 -8.67 14.57
N LEU A 33 -8.33 -7.58 15.15
CA LEU A 33 -9.07 -6.33 15.27
C LEU A 33 -9.37 -5.71 13.90
N LEU A 34 -8.43 -5.79 12.96
CA LEU A 34 -8.64 -5.30 11.60
C LEU A 34 -9.74 -6.09 10.88
N ARG A 35 -9.77 -7.43 11.01
CA ARG A 35 -10.89 -8.25 10.50
C ARG A 35 -12.23 -7.80 11.09
N ASN A 36 -12.27 -7.60 12.41
CA ASN A 36 -13.49 -7.17 13.09
C ASN A 36 -13.95 -5.78 12.62
N ALA A 37 -13.02 -4.84 12.43
CA ALA A 37 -13.33 -3.50 11.96
C ALA A 37 -13.89 -3.50 10.53
N LEU A 38 -13.32 -4.34 9.64
CA LEU A 38 -13.84 -4.53 8.28
C LEU A 38 -15.27 -5.10 8.27
N MET A 39 -15.58 -6.06 9.16
CA MET A 39 -16.96 -6.56 9.31
C MET A 39 -17.97 -5.47 9.70
N HIS A 40 -17.50 -4.40 10.36
CA HIS A 40 -18.30 -3.26 10.78
C HIS A 40 -18.23 -2.06 9.80
N ASN A 41 -17.70 -2.26 8.59
CA ASN A 41 -17.55 -1.24 7.55
C ASN A 41 -16.78 0.00 8.03
N ALA A 42 -15.73 -0.20 8.83
CA ALA A 42 -14.79 0.87 9.11
C ALA A 42 -14.04 1.28 7.83
N ASP A 43 -13.59 2.54 7.79
CA ASP A 43 -12.90 3.11 6.64
C ASP A 43 -11.55 2.43 6.40
N GLU A 44 -11.35 1.88 5.21
CA GLU A 44 -10.18 1.09 4.86
C GLU A 44 -8.87 1.90 4.88
N THR A 45 -8.93 3.20 4.55
CA THR A 45 -7.76 4.08 4.58
C THR A 45 -7.35 4.44 6.01
N GLU A 46 -8.35 4.69 6.88
CA GLU A 46 -8.12 4.89 8.33
C GLU A 46 -7.52 3.61 8.95
N LEU A 47 -7.97 2.43 8.54
CA LEU A 47 -7.43 1.15 9.01
C LEU A 47 -5.99 0.88 8.53
N ALA A 48 -5.66 1.19 7.26
CA ALA A 48 -4.30 1.07 6.75
C ALA A 48 -3.33 2.02 7.46
N ALA A 49 -3.74 3.26 7.71
CA ALA A 49 -2.97 4.22 8.47
C ALA A 49 -2.75 3.75 9.93
N TRP A 50 -3.79 3.23 10.56
CA TRP A 50 -3.70 2.65 11.91
C TRP A 50 -2.73 1.47 11.96
N PHE A 51 -2.85 0.53 11.03
CA PHE A 51 -2.01 -0.67 10.99
C PHE A 51 -0.55 -0.31 10.76
N SER A 52 -0.27 0.58 9.80
CA SER A 52 1.08 1.07 9.52
C SER A 52 1.75 1.72 10.73
N ARG A 53 0.99 2.54 11.47
CA ARG A 53 1.46 3.17 12.70
C ARG A 53 1.77 2.12 13.76
N LEU A 54 0.87 1.15 13.95
CA LEU A 54 1.06 0.07 14.92
C LEU A 54 2.36 -0.70 14.64
N ILE A 55 2.59 -1.11 13.38
CA ILE A 55 3.83 -1.79 12.98
C ILE A 55 5.04 -0.90 13.28
N THR A 56 4.99 0.38 12.90
CA THR A 56 6.09 1.33 13.13
C THR A 56 6.41 1.48 14.62
N ASP A 57 5.38 1.56 15.47
CA ASP A 57 5.52 1.70 16.92
C ASP A 57 6.06 0.41 17.56
N ILE A 58 5.63 -0.77 17.09
CA ILE A 58 6.14 -2.07 17.55
C ILE A 58 7.61 -2.26 17.17
N VAL A 59 7.99 -1.99 15.91
CA VAL A 59 9.37 -2.13 15.42
C VAL A 59 10.36 -1.30 16.24
N ARG A 60 9.93 -0.12 16.69
CA ARG A 60 10.73 0.81 17.50
C ARG A 60 10.61 0.60 19.01
N SER A 61 9.70 -0.27 19.45
CA SER A 61 9.46 -0.51 20.88
C SER A 61 10.69 -1.13 21.57
N PRO A 62 10.85 -0.99 22.90
CA PRO A 62 11.96 -1.60 23.65
C PRO A 62 12.12 -3.11 23.47
N GLY A 63 11.01 -3.83 23.24
CA GLY A 63 11.00 -5.28 23.06
C GLY A 63 11.51 -5.77 21.70
N VAL A 64 11.60 -4.88 20.70
CA VAL A 64 12.11 -5.19 19.36
C VAL A 64 13.39 -4.39 19.07
N ALA A 65 13.36 -3.08 19.34
CA ALA A 65 14.49 -2.16 19.25
C ALA A 65 15.25 -2.20 17.89
N SER A 66 14.53 -2.53 16.82
CA SER A 66 15.10 -2.69 15.49
C SER A 66 15.71 -1.37 14.99
N GLN A 67 16.87 -1.46 14.35
CA GLN A 67 17.52 -0.34 13.67
C GLN A 67 17.13 -0.27 12.18
N ALA A 68 16.28 -1.19 11.72
CA ALA A 68 15.83 -1.27 10.35
C ALA A 68 15.11 0.03 9.94
N ARG A 69 15.47 0.55 8.77
CA ARG A 69 14.77 1.71 8.20
C ARG A 69 13.58 1.20 7.39
N LEU A 70 12.39 1.24 7.99
CA LEU A 70 11.15 0.91 7.28
C LEU A 70 11.01 1.70 5.98
N THR A 71 10.53 1.02 4.95
CA THR A 71 10.17 1.58 3.64
C THR A 71 8.85 0.95 3.17
N GLY A 72 8.46 1.19 1.91
CA GLY A 72 7.28 0.56 1.35
C GLY A 72 5.97 1.01 2.00
N ALA A 73 4.97 0.14 2.00
CA ALA A 73 3.60 0.49 2.41
C ALA A 73 3.49 0.96 3.86
N VAL A 74 4.16 0.25 4.78
CA VAL A 74 4.14 0.61 6.20
C VAL A 74 4.76 1.98 6.46
N ALA A 75 5.92 2.28 5.84
CA ALA A 75 6.57 3.58 6.06
C ALA A 75 5.75 4.77 5.54
N ARG A 76 4.93 4.54 4.51
CA ARG A 76 4.02 5.55 3.95
C ARG A 76 2.74 5.75 4.76
N GLY A 77 2.30 4.75 5.53
CA GLY A 77 0.98 4.78 6.16
C GLY A 77 -0.10 4.04 5.36
N ASP A 78 0.28 3.27 4.35
CA ASP A 78 -0.63 2.54 3.45
C ASP A 78 -0.62 1.02 3.70
N GLY A 79 0.09 0.57 4.74
CA GLY A 79 0.29 -0.83 5.08
C GLY A 79 -1.00 -1.54 5.46
N ILE A 80 -1.16 -2.75 4.92
CA ILE A 80 -2.21 -3.70 5.28
C ILE A 80 -1.59 -5.10 5.38
N PRO A 81 -2.26 -6.06 6.05
CA PRO A 81 -1.66 -7.38 6.30
C PRO A 81 -1.27 -8.20 5.06
N SER A 82 -1.86 -7.94 3.87
CA SER A 82 -1.49 -8.62 2.61
C SER A 82 -0.37 -7.93 1.83
N LEU A 83 0.14 -6.81 2.31
CA LEU A 83 1.31 -6.14 1.75
C LEU A 83 2.53 -6.47 2.60
N ALA A 84 3.64 -6.76 1.92
CA ALA A 84 4.90 -7.03 2.59
C ALA A 84 5.36 -5.82 3.42
N ILE A 85 5.91 -6.11 4.59
CA ILE A 85 6.57 -5.14 5.45
C ILE A 85 8.05 -5.08 5.05
N GLU A 86 8.48 -3.93 4.55
CA GLU A 86 9.79 -3.78 3.91
C GLU A 86 10.69 -2.82 4.70
N TRP A 87 12.00 -3.07 4.67
CA TRP A 87 13.00 -2.17 5.24
C TRP A 87 14.34 -2.22 4.50
N ILE A 88 15.12 -1.15 4.64
CA ILE A 88 16.49 -1.07 4.14
C ILE A 88 17.46 -1.55 5.22
N GLY A 89 18.37 -2.44 4.83
CA GLY A 89 19.38 -3.07 5.71
C GLY A 89 18.98 -4.47 6.17
N GLU A 90 19.86 -5.14 6.91
CA GLU A 90 19.62 -6.49 7.42
C GLU A 90 19.06 -6.45 8.86
N ASP A 91 18.01 -7.22 9.11
CA ASP A 91 17.46 -7.46 10.46
C ASP A 91 16.71 -8.80 10.49
N THR A 92 17.47 -9.89 10.69
CA THR A 92 16.91 -11.25 10.70
C THR A 92 15.98 -11.48 11.90
N GLU A 93 16.22 -10.81 13.02
CA GLU A 93 15.36 -10.94 14.20
C GLU A 93 13.98 -10.32 13.95
N LEU A 94 13.95 -9.14 13.30
CA LEU A 94 12.71 -8.50 12.86
C LEU A 94 11.95 -9.38 11.85
N GLU A 95 12.65 -9.93 10.85
CA GLU A 95 12.05 -10.83 9.86
C GLU A 95 11.40 -12.05 10.53
N MET A 96 12.12 -12.71 11.45
CA MET A 96 11.60 -13.86 12.19
C MET A 96 10.39 -13.48 13.06
N LEU A 97 10.42 -12.32 13.72
CA LEU A 97 9.33 -11.83 14.54
C LEU A 97 8.05 -11.62 13.72
N LEU A 98 8.16 -10.88 12.61
CA LEU A 98 7.02 -10.58 11.73
C LEU A 98 6.46 -11.86 11.10
N ALA A 99 7.33 -12.74 10.61
CA ALA A 99 6.94 -14.04 10.07
C ALA A 99 6.24 -14.91 11.12
N SER A 100 6.69 -14.88 12.38
CA SER A 100 6.04 -15.64 13.47
C SER A 100 4.63 -15.14 13.81
N ALA A 101 4.29 -13.91 13.43
CA ALA A 101 2.94 -13.35 13.53
C ALA A 101 2.11 -13.53 12.24
N GLY A 102 2.63 -14.25 11.24
CA GLY A 102 1.96 -14.50 9.97
C GLY A 102 1.97 -13.32 9.00
N LEU A 103 2.89 -12.37 9.16
CA LEU A 103 3.06 -11.23 8.26
C LEU A 103 4.22 -11.48 7.30
N GLU A 104 4.00 -11.19 6.02
CA GLU A 104 5.07 -11.20 5.02
C GLU A 104 5.97 -9.98 5.25
N ALA A 105 7.27 -10.22 5.36
CA ALA A 105 8.22 -9.20 5.74
C ALA A 105 9.62 -9.58 5.25
N HIS A 106 10.36 -8.63 4.68
CA HIS A 106 11.71 -8.88 4.18
C HIS A 106 12.52 -7.59 4.03
N PRO A 107 13.86 -7.65 4.11
CA PRO A 107 14.70 -6.55 3.68
C PRO A 107 14.55 -6.32 2.17
N VAL A 108 14.80 -5.09 1.73
CA VAL A 108 14.84 -4.71 0.32
C VAL A 108 16.14 -3.99 -0.02
N GLU A 109 16.54 -4.05 -1.28
CA GLU A 109 17.67 -3.29 -1.77
C GLU A 109 17.41 -1.78 -1.67
N GLU A 110 18.47 -1.03 -1.43
CA GLU A 110 18.40 0.42 -1.41
C GLU A 110 18.42 0.96 -2.85
N ASP A 111 17.27 1.42 -3.31
CA ASP A 111 17.08 2.11 -4.58
C ASP A 111 16.38 3.46 -4.35
N ILE A 112 16.06 4.16 -5.44
CA ILE A 112 15.48 5.49 -5.31
C ILE A 112 14.04 5.47 -4.79
N ALA A 113 13.28 4.42 -5.09
CA ALA A 113 11.91 4.25 -4.65
C ALA A 113 11.87 3.93 -3.15
N THR A 114 12.70 2.99 -2.70
CA THR A 114 12.80 2.62 -1.29
C THR A 114 13.38 3.75 -0.46
N ARG A 115 14.30 4.57 -0.99
CA ARG A 115 14.77 5.79 -0.33
C ARG A 115 13.67 6.84 -0.16
N ALA A 116 12.86 7.09 -1.18
CA ALA A 116 11.75 8.04 -1.10
C ALA A 116 10.74 7.64 -0.02
N ASP A 117 10.39 6.36 0.01
CA ASP A 117 9.45 5.80 0.98
C ASP A 117 10.02 5.72 2.40
N ALA A 118 11.34 5.61 2.54
CA ALA A 118 12.05 5.67 3.82
C ALA A 118 12.32 7.11 4.32
N GLY A 119 12.04 8.13 3.51
CA GLY A 119 12.37 9.53 3.81
C GLY A 119 13.85 9.86 3.76
N LEU A 120 14.60 9.13 2.94
CA LEU A 120 16.01 9.38 2.67
C LEU A 120 16.19 10.34 1.49
N PRO A 121 17.26 11.15 1.45
CA PRO A 121 17.50 12.06 0.32
C PRO A 121 17.63 11.32 -1.01
N LEU A 122 17.05 11.82 -2.10
CA LEU A 122 17.13 11.14 -3.41
C LEU A 122 18.44 11.38 -4.17
N GLY A 123 19.15 12.46 -3.85
CA GLY A 123 20.27 12.93 -4.66
C GLY A 123 19.82 13.72 -5.90
N GLN A 124 20.80 14.16 -6.70
CA GLN A 124 20.55 14.99 -7.88
C GLN A 124 19.87 14.16 -9.00
N GLY A 125 18.82 14.70 -9.61
CA GLY A 125 18.05 14.02 -10.66
C GLY A 125 17.12 12.92 -10.15
N GLY A 126 16.97 12.79 -8.82
CA GLY A 126 16.22 11.69 -8.24
C GLY A 126 14.72 11.71 -8.53
N GLU A 127 14.12 12.91 -8.60
CA GLU A 127 12.71 13.05 -8.98
C GLU A 127 12.47 12.67 -10.45
N ASP A 128 13.41 13.00 -11.35
CA ASP A 128 13.32 12.62 -12.76
C ASP A 128 13.40 11.09 -12.93
N ALA A 129 14.29 10.44 -12.17
CA ALA A 129 14.40 8.98 -12.16
C ALA A 129 13.13 8.31 -11.61
N LEU A 130 12.51 8.87 -10.55
CA LEU A 130 11.21 8.39 -10.05
C LEU A 130 10.09 8.52 -11.08
N LEU A 131 10.05 9.63 -11.83
CA LEU A 131 9.09 9.78 -12.92
C LEU A 131 9.32 8.74 -14.02
N GLU A 132 10.57 8.56 -14.45
CA GLU A 132 10.92 7.59 -15.48
C GLU A 132 10.52 6.16 -15.06
N GLU A 133 10.79 5.79 -13.81
CA GLU A 133 10.37 4.51 -13.24
C GLU A 133 8.85 4.37 -13.20
N ALA A 134 8.14 5.39 -12.69
CA ALA A 134 6.68 5.37 -12.60
C ALA A 134 6.05 5.18 -13.99
N LEU A 135 6.52 5.93 -15.00
CA LEU A 135 5.99 5.84 -16.36
C LEU A 135 6.28 4.48 -17.04
N LYS A 136 7.34 3.76 -16.64
CA LYS A 136 7.62 2.40 -17.12
C LYS A 136 6.63 1.37 -16.61
N GLN A 137 6.00 1.59 -15.46
CA GLN A 137 5.02 0.66 -14.88
C GLN A 137 3.67 0.63 -15.61
N ARG A 138 3.46 1.54 -16.58
CA ARG A 138 2.21 1.75 -17.33
C ARG A 138 1.34 0.48 -17.37
N PRO A 139 0.25 0.41 -16.59
CA PRO A 139 -0.51 -0.82 -16.49
C PRO A 139 -1.09 -1.18 -17.86
N PRO A 140 -1.07 -2.47 -18.24
CA PRO A 140 -1.64 -2.90 -19.51
C PRO A 140 -3.13 -2.57 -19.56
N SER A 141 -3.61 -2.26 -20.77
CA SER A 141 -5.05 -2.11 -20.97
C SER A 141 -5.75 -3.42 -20.68
N LEU A 142 -6.95 -3.32 -20.10
CA LEU A 142 -7.77 -4.48 -19.74
C LEU A 142 -8.04 -5.33 -20.98
N GLN A 143 -7.75 -6.63 -20.90
CA GLN A 143 -7.90 -7.54 -22.05
C GLN A 143 -9.37 -7.69 -22.42
N LEU A 144 -9.66 -7.62 -23.72
CA LEU A 144 -11.01 -7.74 -24.26
C LEU A 144 -11.14 -9.00 -25.11
N HIS A 145 -12.21 -9.76 -24.89
CA HIS A 145 -12.65 -10.87 -25.72
C HIS A 145 -14.07 -10.58 -26.23
N ASP A 146 -14.26 -10.56 -27.56
CA ASP A 146 -15.53 -10.18 -28.22
C ASP A 146 -16.12 -8.82 -27.77
N GLY A 147 -15.26 -7.85 -27.47
CA GLY A 147 -15.68 -6.50 -27.03
C GLY A 147 -16.10 -6.42 -25.56
N LEU A 148 -15.97 -7.50 -24.80
CA LEU A 148 -16.20 -7.54 -23.35
C LEU A 148 -14.88 -7.82 -22.61
N PRO A 149 -14.72 -7.39 -21.34
CA PRO A 149 -13.61 -7.81 -20.49
C PRO A 149 -13.44 -9.33 -20.51
N ASP A 150 -12.22 -9.81 -20.83
CA ASP A 150 -11.91 -11.23 -20.78
C ASP A 150 -12.06 -11.73 -19.34
N ARG A 151 -13.06 -12.58 -19.10
CA ARG A 151 -13.39 -13.06 -17.75
C ARG A 151 -12.33 -13.99 -17.18
N ASN A 152 -11.49 -14.57 -18.04
CA ASN A 152 -10.40 -15.46 -17.65
C ASN A 152 -9.08 -14.71 -17.44
N ALA A 153 -9.03 -13.41 -17.72
CA ALA A 153 -7.83 -12.62 -17.47
C ALA A 153 -7.48 -12.63 -15.98
N GLU A 154 -6.20 -12.82 -15.69
CA GLU A 154 -5.67 -12.76 -14.34
C GLU A 154 -5.86 -11.35 -13.75
N VAL A 155 -6.32 -11.32 -12.51
CA VAL A 155 -6.47 -10.10 -11.71
C VAL A 155 -5.23 -9.97 -10.83
N SER A 156 -4.42 -8.97 -11.12
CA SER A 156 -3.44 -8.45 -10.17
C SER A 156 -3.89 -7.06 -9.71
N ILE A 157 -4.32 -6.93 -8.46
CA ILE A 157 -4.68 -5.62 -7.88
C ILE A 157 -3.41 -4.82 -7.58
N LYS A 158 -2.38 -5.48 -7.04
CA LYS A 158 -1.08 -4.89 -6.77
C LYS A 158 -0.48 -4.28 -8.03
N ASP A 159 -0.36 -5.05 -9.11
CA ASP A 159 0.35 -4.59 -10.32
C ASP A 159 -0.48 -3.64 -11.19
N MET A 160 -1.81 -3.78 -11.19
CA MET A 160 -2.66 -2.99 -12.09
C MET A 160 -3.18 -1.71 -11.45
N LEU A 161 -3.29 -1.65 -10.12
CA LEU A 161 -3.84 -0.51 -9.39
C LEU A 161 -2.83 0.08 -8.40
N LEU A 162 -2.34 -0.71 -7.45
CA LEU A 162 -1.56 -0.15 -6.33
C LEU A 162 -0.18 0.36 -6.77
N SER A 163 0.68 -0.52 -7.26
CA SER A 163 2.05 -0.22 -7.69
C SER A 163 2.13 1.00 -8.62
N PRO A 164 1.37 1.08 -9.73
CA PRO A 164 1.45 2.23 -10.63
C PRO A 164 1.00 3.54 -9.94
N VAL A 165 -0.11 3.53 -9.20
CA VAL A 165 -0.58 4.75 -8.52
C VAL A 165 0.43 5.20 -7.46
N ILE A 166 0.97 4.27 -6.67
CA ILE A 166 2.00 4.53 -5.67
C ILE A 166 3.26 5.13 -6.32
N ALA A 167 3.68 4.65 -7.49
CA ALA A 167 4.85 5.17 -8.18
C ALA A 167 4.65 6.63 -8.63
N ILE A 168 3.47 6.98 -9.18
CA ILE A 168 3.14 8.37 -9.52
C ILE A 168 3.07 9.25 -8.27
N ALA A 169 2.43 8.76 -7.20
CA ALA A 169 2.36 9.48 -5.94
C ALA A 169 3.76 9.73 -5.35
N ARG A 170 4.63 8.72 -5.39
CA ARG A 170 6.03 8.81 -4.92
C ARG A 170 6.82 9.87 -5.69
N TRP A 171 6.68 9.92 -7.01
CA TRP A 171 7.25 11.00 -7.81
C TRP A 171 6.68 12.38 -7.43
N ALA A 172 5.35 12.46 -7.30
CA ALA A 172 4.65 13.71 -6.99
C ALA A 172 5.07 14.32 -5.63
N ALA A 173 5.38 13.48 -4.64
CA ALA A 173 5.92 13.91 -3.35
C ALA A 173 6.78 12.81 -2.71
N PRO A 174 8.12 12.82 -2.90
CA PRO A 174 9.01 11.76 -2.44
C PRO A 174 9.32 11.87 -0.94
N ALA A 175 8.36 11.48 -0.10
CA ALA A 175 8.46 11.52 1.36
C ALA A 175 7.57 10.44 2.00
N PRO A 176 7.89 9.90 3.20
CA PRO A 176 7.14 8.83 3.88
C PRO A 176 5.77 9.35 4.32
N ARG A 177 4.81 9.28 3.40
CA ARG A 177 3.48 9.87 3.52
C ARG A 177 2.46 9.02 2.76
N PRO A 178 1.17 9.05 3.18
CA PRO A 178 0.14 8.29 2.53
C PRO A 178 0.03 8.60 1.04
N THR A 179 -0.37 7.61 0.25
CA THR A 179 -0.46 7.76 -1.21
C THR A 179 -1.38 8.92 -1.62
N ALA A 180 -2.53 9.07 -0.96
CA ALA A 180 -3.47 10.18 -1.22
C ALA A 180 -2.85 11.56 -0.92
N ASP A 181 -2.15 11.70 0.20
CA ASP A 181 -1.47 12.96 0.58
C ASP A 181 -0.42 13.35 -0.45
N ARG A 182 0.34 12.37 -0.94
CA ARG A 182 1.36 12.60 -1.97
C ARG A 182 0.75 13.09 -3.28
N LEU A 183 -0.38 12.52 -3.70
CA LEU A 183 -1.11 12.96 -4.89
C LEU A 183 -1.65 14.39 -4.71
N ALA A 184 -2.18 14.73 -3.53
CA ALA A 184 -2.63 16.08 -3.21
C ALA A 184 -1.50 17.11 -3.29
N ILE A 185 -0.32 16.79 -2.75
CA ILE A 185 0.89 17.62 -2.87
C ILE A 185 1.32 17.74 -4.34
N GLY A 186 1.15 16.69 -5.15
CA GLY A 186 1.37 16.74 -6.60
C GLY A 186 0.55 17.82 -7.30
N VAL A 187 -0.67 18.09 -6.82
CA VAL A 187 -1.52 19.20 -7.30
C VAL A 187 -0.96 20.54 -6.86
N GLU A 188 -0.57 20.68 -5.59
CA GLU A 188 0.04 21.90 -5.05
C GLU A 188 1.34 22.28 -5.75
N ARG A 189 2.09 21.27 -6.21
CA ARG A 189 3.33 21.41 -6.99
C ARG A 189 3.10 21.55 -8.50
N GLU A 190 1.85 21.59 -8.95
CA GLU A 190 1.46 21.68 -10.37
C GLU A 190 1.98 20.53 -11.25
N LEU A 191 2.34 19.38 -10.64
CA LEU A 191 2.78 18.17 -11.35
C LEU A 191 1.58 17.37 -11.88
N LEU A 192 0.48 17.40 -11.13
CA LEU A 192 -0.77 16.74 -11.44
C LEU A 192 -1.90 17.77 -11.51
N SER A 193 -2.84 17.57 -12.42
CA SER A 193 -4.12 18.27 -12.32
C SER A 193 -4.96 17.68 -11.19
N LYS A 194 -5.88 18.48 -10.63
CA LYS A 194 -6.80 18.01 -9.61
C LYS A 194 -7.59 16.76 -10.05
N ALA A 195 -8.05 16.73 -11.30
CA ALA A 195 -8.80 15.61 -11.85
C ALA A 195 -7.96 14.31 -11.90
N GLU A 196 -6.67 14.40 -12.21
CA GLU A 196 -5.76 13.25 -12.21
C GLU A 196 -5.51 12.75 -10.79
N ALA A 197 -5.25 13.65 -9.85
CA ALA A 197 -5.04 13.28 -8.45
C ALA A 197 -6.30 12.63 -7.85
N ASP A 198 -7.48 13.21 -8.05
CA ASP A 198 -8.75 12.66 -7.56
C ASP A 198 -9.02 11.26 -8.16
N ALA A 199 -8.76 11.09 -9.46
CA ALA A 199 -8.93 9.82 -10.16
C ALA A 199 -7.96 8.74 -9.65
N LEU A 200 -6.68 9.09 -9.46
CA LEU A 200 -5.66 8.18 -8.95
C LEU A 200 -5.95 7.78 -7.50
N THR A 201 -6.34 8.74 -6.65
CA THR A 201 -6.73 8.46 -5.26
C THR A 201 -7.87 7.45 -5.20
N LEU A 202 -8.95 7.66 -5.96
CA LEU A 202 -10.07 6.73 -6.01
C LEU A 202 -9.65 5.32 -6.48
N CYS A 203 -8.76 5.25 -7.48
CA CYS A 203 -8.26 3.96 -7.97
C CYS A 203 -7.40 3.24 -6.93
N TRP A 204 -6.57 3.97 -6.18
CA TRP A 204 -5.77 3.42 -5.10
C TRP A 204 -6.64 2.95 -3.93
N GLU A 205 -7.62 3.75 -3.49
CA GLU A 205 -8.60 3.36 -2.47
C GLU A 205 -9.37 2.09 -2.88
N THR A 206 -9.76 2.02 -4.16
CA THR A 206 -10.40 0.82 -4.72
C THR A 206 -9.49 -0.40 -4.62
N GLY A 207 -8.20 -0.26 -4.99
CA GLY A 207 -7.21 -1.33 -4.89
C GLY A 207 -6.99 -1.78 -3.44
N LEU A 208 -6.86 -0.82 -2.51
CA LEU A 208 -6.67 -1.08 -1.09
C LEU A 208 -7.84 -1.86 -0.50
N ALA A 209 -9.07 -1.43 -0.82
CA ALA A 209 -10.28 -2.08 -0.34
C ALA A 209 -10.44 -3.50 -0.91
N LEU A 210 -10.07 -3.73 -2.17
CA LEU A 210 -10.08 -5.06 -2.78
C LEU A 210 -9.05 -5.99 -2.12
N GLU A 211 -7.83 -5.52 -1.87
CA GLU A 211 -6.79 -6.29 -1.17
C GLU A 211 -7.23 -6.66 0.26
N LEU A 212 -7.78 -5.71 1.02
CA LEU A 212 -8.31 -5.95 2.36
C LEU A 212 -9.45 -6.97 2.36
N ARG A 213 -10.34 -6.93 1.36
CA ARG A 213 -11.40 -7.94 1.20
C ARG A 213 -10.84 -9.32 0.86
N LYS A 214 -9.85 -9.41 -0.03
CA LYS A 214 -9.18 -10.68 -0.37
C LYS A 214 -8.50 -11.28 0.87
N TRP A 215 -7.78 -10.45 1.62
CA TRP A 215 -7.14 -10.84 2.87
C TRP A 215 -8.17 -11.30 3.91
N HIS A 216 -9.23 -10.53 4.14
CA HIS A 216 -10.30 -10.87 5.08
C HIS A 216 -10.97 -12.21 4.72
N SER A 217 -11.14 -12.49 3.42
CA SER A 217 -11.76 -13.72 2.92
C SER A 217 -10.81 -14.92 2.91
N GLY A 218 -9.52 -14.74 3.25
CA GLY A 218 -8.52 -15.81 3.21
C GLY A 218 -8.08 -16.24 1.81
N VAL A 219 -8.27 -15.38 0.79
CA VAL A 219 -7.99 -15.68 -0.63
C VAL A 219 -6.70 -15.00 -1.12
N GLY A 220 -5.90 -14.42 -0.21
CA GLY A 220 -4.76 -13.54 -0.52
C GLY A 220 -3.81 -14.06 -1.59
N ASP A 221 -3.36 -15.32 -1.47
CA ASP A 221 -2.27 -15.86 -2.30
C ASP A 221 -2.75 -16.69 -3.50
N HIS A 222 -4.07 -16.79 -3.71
CA HIS A 222 -4.60 -17.57 -4.82
C HIS A 222 -4.66 -16.71 -6.09
N PRO A 223 -4.07 -17.17 -7.21
CA PRO A 223 -4.32 -16.56 -8.51
C PRO A 223 -5.82 -16.44 -8.72
N SER A 224 -6.28 -15.20 -8.94
CA SER A 224 -7.69 -14.90 -9.14
C SER A 224 -7.89 -14.38 -10.55
N THR A 225 -8.92 -14.85 -11.21
CA THR A 225 -9.39 -14.32 -12.50
C THR A 225 -10.47 -13.27 -12.28
N LEU A 226 -10.82 -12.51 -13.33
CA LEU A 226 -11.95 -11.59 -13.27
C LEU A 226 -13.26 -12.30 -12.89
N SER A 227 -13.46 -13.57 -13.28
CA SER A 227 -14.64 -14.34 -12.90
C SER A 227 -14.74 -14.62 -11.40
N ASP A 228 -13.62 -14.70 -10.68
CA ASP A 228 -13.58 -15.04 -9.26
C ASP A 228 -13.97 -13.86 -8.36
N LEU A 229 -13.88 -12.63 -8.88
CA LEU A 229 -14.34 -11.45 -8.17
C LEU A 229 -15.88 -11.38 -8.10
N PRO A 230 -16.45 -10.93 -6.96
CA PRO A 230 -17.85 -10.54 -6.88
C PRO A 230 -18.24 -9.54 -7.98
N PRO A 231 -19.49 -9.51 -8.47
CA PRO A 231 -19.89 -8.65 -9.59
C PRO A 231 -19.57 -7.16 -9.39
N LEU A 232 -19.75 -6.64 -8.16
CA LEU A 232 -19.43 -5.25 -7.83
C LEU A 232 -17.92 -5.00 -7.85
N ASP A 233 -17.13 -5.89 -7.24
CA ASP A 233 -15.67 -5.80 -7.19
C ASP A 233 -15.05 -5.89 -8.59
N ARG A 234 -15.58 -6.79 -9.44
CA ARG A 234 -15.17 -6.90 -10.85
C ARG A 234 -15.39 -5.60 -11.61
N THR A 235 -16.53 -4.94 -11.37
CA THR A 235 -16.86 -3.67 -12.02
C THR A 235 -15.95 -2.55 -11.53
N ALA A 236 -15.75 -2.46 -10.21
CA ALA A 236 -14.86 -1.47 -9.58
C ALA A 236 -13.42 -1.64 -10.08
N TYR A 237 -12.88 -2.86 -10.03
CA TYR A 237 -11.55 -3.19 -10.53
C TYR A 237 -11.39 -2.82 -12.01
N GLY A 238 -12.33 -3.24 -12.87
CA GLY A 238 -12.25 -2.96 -14.30
C GLY A 238 -12.37 -1.47 -14.64
N SER A 239 -13.16 -0.71 -13.87
CA SER A 239 -13.23 0.74 -13.99
C SER A 239 -11.92 1.40 -13.57
N ALA A 240 -11.39 1.03 -12.40
CA ALA A 240 -10.15 1.59 -11.87
C ALA A 240 -8.97 1.33 -12.82
N CYS A 241 -8.82 0.12 -13.36
CA CYS A 241 -7.73 -0.19 -14.29
C CYS A 241 -7.76 0.69 -15.56
N ARG A 242 -8.95 0.97 -16.10
CA ARG A 242 -9.10 1.88 -17.25
C ARG A 242 -8.72 3.30 -16.86
N THR A 243 -9.22 3.78 -15.73
CA THR A 243 -8.93 5.14 -15.23
C THR A 243 -7.43 5.33 -14.97
N VAL A 244 -6.75 4.37 -14.34
CA VAL A 244 -5.29 4.43 -14.16
C VAL A 244 -4.59 4.48 -15.51
N SER A 245 -4.96 3.61 -16.46
CA SER A 245 -4.36 3.58 -17.80
C SER A 245 -4.52 4.90 -18.56
N GLU A 246 -5.71 5.51 -18.50
CA GLU A 246 -6.04 6.79 -19.13
C GLU A 246 -5.27 7.95 -18.49
N THR A 247 -5.23 8.01 -17.17
CA THR A 247 -4.46 9.03 -16.43
C THR A 247 -2.97 8.93 -16.73
N PHE A 248 -2.41 7.71 -16.76
CA PHE A 248 -1.01 7.51 -17.16
C PHE A 248 -0.73 7.99 -18.57
N ALA A 249 -1.64 7.73 -19.52
CA ALA A 249 -1.51 8.21 -20.88
C ALA A 249 -1.52 9.75 -20.93
N ALA A 250 -2.38 10.41 -20.17
CA ALA A 250 -2.45 11.87 -20.07
C ALA A 250 -1.17 12.48 -19.48
N ILE A 251 -0.67 11.93 -18.36
CA ILE A 251 0.59 12.36 -17.74
C ILE A 251 1.75 12.17 -18.71
N THR A 252 1.85 10.99 -19.35
CA THR A 252 2.91 10.71 -20.32
C THR A 252 2.91 11.68 -21.50
N GLN A 253 1.73 12.09 -21.99
CA GLN A 253 1.62 13.06 -23.08
C GLN A 253 2.09 14.46 -22.67
N ARG A 254 1.87 14.86 -21.41
CA ARG A 254 2.31 16.16 -20.88
C ARG A 254 3.82 16.26 -20.70
N GLN A 255 4.47 15.13 -20.41
CA GLN A 255 5.92 15.06 -20.16
C GLN A 255 6.77 14.94 -21.44
N LYS A 256 6.13 14.89 -22.62
CA LYS A 256 6.77 14.92 -23.94
C LYS A 256 6.83 16.35 -24.48
#